data_AF-A0A849G4W7-F1
#
_entry.id   AF-A0A849G4W7-F1
#
_cell.length_a   1.000
_cell.length_b   1.000
_cell.length_c   1.000
_cell.angle_alpha   90.00
_cell.angle_beta   90.00
_cell.angle_gamma   90.00
#
_symmetry.space_group_name_H-M   'P 1'
#
loop_
_entity.id
_entity.type
_entity.pdbx_description
1 polymer ?
#
loop_
_entity_poly.entity_id
_entity_poly.type
_entity_poly.pdbx_seq_one_letter_code
_entity_poly.pdbx_strand_id
1 'polypeptide(L)'
;MSEAMLSNEPALRLVVFFCVLVAMAALEVAAPRRRREIPRLLRWTNNLSLVVVDTLILRLAFPILAVGLAISAEDNGWGLLNVVGAPFWLALIASVLVLDLAIYLQHVMFHAVPDLWRLHR
;
A
#
# COMPACT_ATOMS: atom_id res chain seq x y z
N MET A 1 16.33 16.37 5.20
CA MET A 1 16.32 15.79 3.85
C MET A 1 16.53 16.95 2.88
N SER A 2 17.61 16.95 2.08
CA SER A 2 17.97 18.08 1.23
C SER A 2 16.91 18.33 0.14
N GLU A 3 16.60 19.59 -0.18
CA GLU A 3 15.60 19.95 -1.21
C GLU A 3 15.85 19.25 -2.55
N ALA A 4 17.12 19.05 -2.90
CA ALA A 4 17.54 18.31 -4.09
C ALA A 4 17.12 16.82 -4.07
N MET A 5 16.99 16.19 -2.90
CA MET A 5 16.49 14.80 -2.79
C MET A 5 14.97 14.73 -2.91
N LEU A 6 14.25 15.72 -2.36
CA LEU A 6 12.79 15.79 -2.47
C LEU A 6 12.35 16.05 -3.93
N SER A 7 13.04 16.94 -4.64
CA SER A 7 12.71 17.24 -6.05
C SER A 7 12.99 16.08 -7.00
N ASN A 8 13.97 15.23 -6.68
CA ASN A 8 14.33 14.06 -7.49
C ASN A 8 13.76 12.74 -6.95
N GLU A 9 12.90 12.78 -5.94
CA GLU A 9 12.37 11.58 -5.27
C GLU A 9 11.76 10.57 -6.25
N PRO A 10 10.90 10.95 -7.23
CA PRO A 10 10.31 9.99 -8.16
C PRO A 10 11.37 9.31 -9.04
N ALA A 11 12.35 10.08 -9.51
CA ALA A 11 13.44 9.56 -10.33
C ALA A 11 14.33 8.61 -9.52
N LEU A 12 14.65 8.96 -8.28
CA LEU A 12 15.44 8.12 -7.38
C LEU A 12 14.72 6.79 -7.07
N ARG A 13 13.43 6.83 -6.74
CA ARG A 13 12.62 5.61 -6.53
C ARG A 13 12.63 4.71 -7.78
N LEU A 14 12.50 5.30 -8.97
CA LEU A 14 12.51 4.56 -10.23
C LEU A 14 13.87 3.92 -10.52
N VAL A 15 14.97 4.66 -10.32
CA VAL A 15 16.33 4.14 -10.48
C VAL A 15 16.60 2.99 -9.50
N VAL A 16 16.26 3.18 -8.22
CA VAL A 16 16.42 2.12 -7.20
C VAL A 16 15.59 0.89 -7.55
N PHE A 17 14.33 1.07 -7.97
CA PHE A 17 13.48 -0.03 -8.42
C PHE A 17 14.13 -0.84 -9.54
N PHE A 18 14.61 -0.18 -10.60
CA PHE A 18 15.25 -0.88 -11.72
C PHE A 18 16.57 -1.54 -11.32
N CYS A 19 17.39 -0.90 -10.49
CA CYS A 19 18.63 -1.49 -9.97
C CYS A 19 18.34 -2.79 -9.20
N VAL A 20 17.35 -2.78 -8.30
CA VAL A 20 16.94 -3.97 -7.56
C VAL A 20 16.35 -5.02 -8.49
N LEU A 21 15.50 -4.63 -9.45
CA LEU A 21 14.89 -5.54 -10.41
C LEU A 21 15.97 -6.28 -11.23
N VAL A 22 16.97 -5.55 -11.76
CA VAL A 22 18.09 -6.11 -12.51
C VAL A 22 18.93 -7.03 -11.62
N ALA A 23 19.25 -6.61 -10.39
CA ALA A 23 19.99 -7.44 -9.44
C ALA A 23 19.26 -8.77 -9.15
N MET A 24 17.95 -8.72 -8.91
CA MET A 24 17.13 -9.92 -8.69
C MET A 24 17.05 -10.80 -9.95
N ALA A 25 16.99 -10.20 -11.15
CA ALA A 25 17.03 -10.92 -12.41
C ALA A 25 18.34 -11.68 -12.61
N ALA A 26 19.47 -11.03 -12.30
CA ALA A 26 20.80 -11.62 -12.39
C ALA A 26 20.95 -12.77 -11.39
N LEU A 27 20.49 -12.58 -10.14
CA LEU A 27 20.51 -13.61 -9.12
C LEU A 27 19.65 -14.82 -9.48
N GLU A 28 18.49 -14.62 -10.12
CA GLU A 28 17.64 -15.71 -10.60
C GLU A 28 18.35 -16.59 -11.66
N VAL A 29 19.18 -15.97 -12.51
CA VAL A 29 19.94 -16.67 -13.55
C VAL A 29 21.17 -17.35 -12.96
N ALA A 30 21.91 -16.66 -12.09
CA ALA A 30 23.17 -17.14 -11.53
C ALA A 30 23.00 -18.22 -10.46
N ALA A 31 21.93 -18.18 -9.66
CA ALA A 31 21.71 -19.09 -8.55
C ALA A 31 20.23 -19.51 -8.40
N PRO A 32 19.70 -20.35 -9.32
CA PRO A 32 18.31 -20.80 -9.25
C PRO A 32 18.09 -21.71 -8.03
N ARG A 33 17.41 -21.18 -7.00
CA ARG A 33 17.16 -21.87 -5.73
C ARG A 33 15.98 -22.84 -5.72
N ARG A 34 15.05 -22.74 -6.68
CA ARG A 34 13.84 -23.59 -6.77
C ARG A 34 13.71 -24.20 -8.16
N ARG A 35 13.11 -25.39 -8.24
CA ARG A 35 12.72 -26.00 -9.52
C ARG A 35 11.74 -25.07 -10.23
N ARG A 36 11.96 -24.85 -11.53
CA ARG A 36 11.16 -23.95 -12.36
C ARG A 36 9.87 -24.66 -12.77
N GLU A 37 8.89 -24.68 -11.89
CA GLU A 37 7.57 -25.28 -12.15
C GLU A 37 6.67 -24.37 -13.00
N ILE A 38 6.88 -23.05 -12.93
CA ILE A 38 6.13 -22.03 -13.68
C ILE A 38 7.04 -21.38 -14.73
N PRO A 39 6.58 -21.17 -15.97
CA PRO A 39 7.34 -20.47 -17.00
C PRO A 39 7.79 -19.08 -16.56
N ARG A 40 9.04 -18.73 -16.86
CA ARG A 40 9.64 -17.44 -16.46
C ARG A 40 8.82 -16.24 -16.95
N LEU A 41 8.31 -16.30 -18.18
CA LEU A 41 7.50 -15.23 -18.77
C LEU A 41 6.21 -14.98 -17.95
N LEU A 42 5.52 -16.04 -17.52
CA LEU A 42 4.28 -15.92 -16.75
C LEU A 42 4.54 -15.30 -15.36
N ARG A 43 5.61 -15.71 -14.69
CA ARG A 43 5.98 -15.16 -13.38
C ARG A 43 6.37 -13.69 -13.46
N TRP A 44 7.15 -13.32 -14.48
CA TRP A 44 7.60 -11.95 -14.71
C TRP A 44 6.45 -11.03 -15.11
N THR A 45 5.59 -11.47 -16.04
CA THR A 45 4.40 -10.71 -16.43
C THR A 45 3.49 -10.48 -15.23
N ASN A 46 3.13 -11.51 -14.46
CA ASN A 46 2.31 -11.35 -13.26
C ASN A 46 2.91 -10.34 -12.26
N ASN A 47 4.20 -10.46 -11.94
CA ASN A 47 4.85 -9.56 -10.98
C ASN A 47 4.90 -8.10 -11.48
N LEU A 48 5.27 -7.87 -12.75
CA LEU A 48 5.29 -6.50 -13.29
C LEU A 48 3.87 -5.93 -13.45
N SER A 49 2.90 -6.74 -13.87
CA SER A 49 1.50 -6.34 -13.97
C SER A 49 0.94 -5.93 -12.61
N LEU A 50 1.21 -6.71 -11.55
CA LEU A 50 0.81 -6.35 -10.19
C LEU A 50 1.43 -5.01 -9.77
N VAL A 51 2.74 -4.82 -9.95
CA VAL A 51 3.39 -3.54 -9.60
C VAL A 51 2.78 -2.35 -10.36
N VAL A 52 2.51 -2.51 -11.66
CA VAL A 52 1.91 -1.45 -12.48
C VAL A 52 0.49 -1.15 -12.02
N VAL A 53 -0.33 -2.18 -11.83
CA VAL A 53 -1.72 -2.04 -11.39
C VAL A 53 -1.78 -1.43 -10.00
N ASP A 54 -1.00 -1.91 -9.03
CA ASP A 54 -0.95 -1.38 -7.68
C ASP A 54 -0.48 0.07 -7.69
N THR A 55 0.56 0.40 -8.45
CA THR A 55 1.05 1.78 -8.56
C THR A 55 -0.02 2.69 -9.15
N LEU A 56 -0.72 2.23 -10.19
CA LEU A 56 -1.77 3.02 -10.84
C LEU A 56 -2.98 3.21 -9.92
N ILE A 57 -3.47 2.14 -9.29
CA ILE A 57 -4.56 2.18 -8.33
C ILE A 57 -4.19 3.09 -7.17
N LEU A 58 -3.01 2.91 -6.57
CA LEU A 58 -2.58 3.78 -5.48
C LEU A 58 -2.49 5.22 -5.97
N ARG A 59 -1.87 5.52 -7.10
CA ARG A 59 -1.69 6.90 -7.55
C ARG A 59 -2.98 7.59 -8.00
N LEU A 60 -3.97 6.83 -8.48
CA LEU A 60 -5.27 7.37 -8.92
C LEU A 60 -6.31 7.38 -7.80
N ALA A 61 -6.32 6.38 -6.93
CA ALA A 61 -7.34 6.21 -5.90
C ALA A 61 -6.88 6.69 -4.51
N PHE A 62 -5.60 6.57 -4.14
CA PHE A 62 -5.15 6.78 -2.75
C PHE A 62 -4.66 8.19 -2.36
N PRO A 63 -3.92 8.99 -3.16
CA PRO A 63 -3.36 10.25 -2.67
C PRO A 63 -4.42 11.32 -2.39
N ILE A 64 -5.66 11.10 -2.84
CA ILE A 64 -6.76 12.05 -2.66
C ILE A 64 -7.86 11.49 -1.76
N LEU A 65 -8.13 10.17 -1.73
CA LEU A 65 -9.26 9.69 -0.93
C LEU A 65 -9.04 9.85 0.55
N ALA A 66 -8.05 9.19 1.18
CA ALA A 66 -8.00 9.14 2.64
C ALA A 66 -7.68 10.50 3.27
N VAL A 67 -6.64 11.19 2.76
CA VAL A 67 -6.25 12.51 3.26
C VAL A 67 -7.28 13.58 2.87
N GLY A 68 -7.79 13.55 1.63
CA GLY A 68 -8.82 14.49 1.19
C GLY A 68 -10.16 14.28 1.90
N LEU A 69 -10.57 13.03 2.16
CA LEU A 69 -11.73 12.72 3.01
C LEU A 69 -11.50 13.16 4.44
N ALA A 70 -10.29 13.01 5.00
CA ALA A 70 -10.00 13.46 6.35
C ALA A 70 -10.13 14.99 6.47
N ILE A 71 -9.53 15.73 5.53
CA ILE A 71 -9.65 17.20 5.46
C ILE A 71 -11.12 17.61 5.25
N SER A 72 -11.81 17.00 4.30
CA SER A 72 -13.23 17.29 4.05
C SER A 72 -14.11 16.94 5.25
N ALA A 73 -13.80 15.85 5.97
CA ALA A 73 -14.51 15.47 7.19
C ALA A 73 -14.23 16.44 8.34
N GLU A 74 -13.00 16.94 8.46
CA GLU A 74 -12.67 18.01 9.42
C GLU A 74 -13.44 19.30 9.09
N ASP A 75 -13.36 19.77 7.83
CA ASP A 75 -14.03 21.00 7.37
C ASP A 75 -15.55 20.96 7.51
N ASN A 76 -16.17 19.79 7.25
CA ASN A 76 -17.62 19.60 7.33
C ASN A 76 -18.08 19.04 8.69
N GLY A 77 -17.17 18.82 9.64
CA GLY A 77 -17.48 18.26 10.95
C GLY A 77 -18.02 16.81 10.92
N TRP A 78 -17.69 16.04 9.89
CA TRP A 78 -18.10 14.63 9.76
C TRP A 78 -17.27 13.73 10.68
N GLY A 79 -17.92 12.71 11.24
CA GLY A 79 -17.25 11.69 12.06
C GLY A 79 -17.39 11.96 13.56
N LEU A 80 -17.37 10.85 14.33
CA LEU A 80 -17.70 10.86 15.75
C LEU A 80 -16.80 11.80 16.57
N LEU A 81 -15.50 11.81 16.28
CA LEU A 81 -14.53 12.63 17.02
C LEU A 81 -14.72 14.14 16.77
N ASN A 82 -15.18 14.52 15.58
CA ASN A 82 -15.52 15.90 15.24
C ASN A 82 -16.82 16.33 15.93
N VAL A 83 -17.86 15.47 15.93
CA VAL A 83 -19.16 15.76 16.57
C VAL A 83 -19.03 15.93 18.09
N VAL A 84 -18.19 15.14 18.74
CA VAL A 84 -17.98 15.20 20.20
C VAL A 84 -17.03 16.35 20.60
N GLY A 85 -16.33 16.96 19.64
CA GLY A 85 -15.37 18.04 19.92
C GLY A 85 -14.20 17.57 20.79
N ALA A 86 -13.72 16.35 20.55
CA ALA A 86 -12.66 15.74 21.37
C ALA A 86 -11.36 16.57 21.30
N PRO A 87 -10.61 16.71 22.41
CA PRO A 87 -9.32 17.37 22.37
C PRO A 87 -8.36 16.57 21.49
N PHE A 88 -7.48 17.28 20.76
CA PHE A 88 -6.62 16.71 19.72
C PHE A 88 -5.88 15.43 20.14
N TRP A 89 -5.27 15.42 21.33
CA TRP A 89 -4.51 14.26 21.80
C TRP A 89 -5.37 13.01 21.97
N LEU A 90 -6.62 13.16 22.41
CA LEU A 90 -7.57 12.06 22.58
C LEU A 90 -8.07 11.58 21.22
N ALA A 91 -8.40 12.51 20.32
CA ALA A 91 -8.81 12.19 18.96
C ALA A 91 -7.71 11.42 18.21
N LEU A 92 -6.45 11.82 18.38
CA LEU A 92 -5.29 11.16 17.78
C LEU A 92 -5.16 9.71 18.29
N ILE A 93 -5.12 9.51 19.61
CA ILE A 93 -4.98 8.18 20.21
C ILE A 93 -6.16 7.29 19.82
N ALA A 94 -7.39 7.78 19.93
CA ALA A 94 -8.58 7.04 19.55
C ALA A 94 -8.58 6.67 18.07
N SER A 95 -8.18 7.59 17.17
CA SER A 95 -8.10 7.32 15.74
C SER A 95 -7.11 6.20 15.42
N VAL A 96 -5.93 6.20 16.06
CA VAL A 96 -4.93 5.15 15.87
C VAL A 96 -5.48 3.79 16.32
N LEU A 97 -6.07 3.72 17.52
CA LEU A 97 -6.61 2.47 18.06
C LEU A 97 -7.77 1.93 17.24
N VAL A 98 -8.70 2.80 16.82
CA VAL A 98 -9.86 2.41 16.01
C VAL A 98 -9.43 1.99 14.62
N LEU A 99 -8.47 2.68 14.01
CA LEU A 99 -7.94 2.31 12.69
C LEU A 99 -7.22 0.95 12.75
N ASP A 100 -6.40 0.72 13.77
CA ASP A 100 -5.70 -0.56 13.96
C ASP A 100 -6.70 -1.70 14.16
N LEU A 101 -7.71 -1.50 15.00
CA LEU A 101 -8.79 -2.46 15.20
C LEU A 101 -9.57 -2.74 13.91
N ALA A 102 -9.86 -1.71 13.11
CA ALA A 102 -10.56 -1.86 11.84
C ALA A 102 -9.73 -2.69 10.83
N ILE A 103 -8.43 -2.44 10.74
CA ILE A 103 -7.51 -3.20 9.87
C ILE A 103 -7.35 -4.63 10.38
N TYR A 104 -7.25 -4.83 11.69
CA TYR A 104 -7.21 -6.17 12.29
C TYR A 104 -8.49 -6.95 12.00
N LEU A 105 -9.66 -6.32 12.17
CA LEU A 105 -10.94 -6.94 11.86
C LEU A 105 -11.05 -7.26 10.37
N GLN A 106 -10.61 -6.37 9.50
CA GLN A 106 -10.51 -6.63 8.06
C GLN A 106 -9.69 -7.91 7.81
N HIS A 107 -8.51 -8.04 8.42
CA HIS A 107 -7.67 -9.24 8.28
C HIS A 107 -8.39 -10.51 8.76
N VAL A 108 -9.05 -10.46 9.93
CA VAL A 108 -9.83 -11.59 10.44
C VAL A 108 -10.97 -11.96 9.48
N MET A 109 -11.67 -10.96 8.94
CA MET A 109 -12.76 -11.19 7.98
C MET A 109 -12.26 -11.82 6.68
N PHE A 110 -11.06 -11.46 6.20
CA PHE A 110 -10.43 -12.11 5.05
C PHE A 110 -10.16 -13.60 5.30
N HIS A 111 -9.98 -14.02 6.54
CA HIS A 111 -9.84 -15.44 6.89
C HIS A 111 -11.16 -16.14 7.24
N ALA A 112 -12.13 -15.40 7.79
CA ALA A 112 -13.39 -15.98 8.28
C ALA A 112 -14.49 -16.06 7.20
N VAL A 113 -14.51 -15.13 6.24
CA VAL A 113 -15.57 -15.05 5.21
C VAL A 113 -15.10 -15.76 3.92
N PRO A 114 -15.81 -16.79 3.44
CA PRO A 114 -15.37 -17.60 2.30
C PRO A 114 -15.10 -16.82 1.01
N ASP A 115 -15.92 -15.82 0.70
CA ASP A 115 -15.74 -15.00 -0.51
C ASP A 115 -14.51 -14.10 -0.41
N LEU A 116 -14.28 -13.49 0.74
CA LEU A 116 -13.08 -12.67 0.99
C LEU A 116 -11.82 -13.53 1.04
N TRP A 117 -11.91 -14.75 1.57
CA TRP A 117 -10.79 -15.69 1.62
C TRP A 117 -10.24 -16.04 0.24
N ARG A 118 -11.09 -16.10 -0.79
CA ARG A 118 -10.65 -16.32 -2.18
C ARG A 118 -9.74 -15.21 -2.70
N LEU A 119 -9.91 -13.98 -2.20
CA LEU A 119 -9.07 -12.83 -2.52
C LEU A 119 -7.79 -12.80 -1.70
N HIS A 120 -7.80 -13.42 -0.52
CA HIS A 120 -6.64 -13.47 0.38
C HIS A 120 -5.66 -14.61 0.07
N ARG A 121 -6.13 -15.69 -0.58
CA ARG A 121 -5.33 -16.88 -0.89
C ARG A 121 -4.13 -16.61 -1.79
#